data_AF-A0AAU7DTH2-F1
#
_entry.id   AF-A0AAU7DTH2-F1
#
_cell.length_a   1.000
_cell.length_b   1.000
_cell.length_c   1.000
_cell.angle_alpha   90.00
_cell.angle_beta   90.00
_cell.angle_gamma   90.00
#
_symmetry.space_group_name_H-M   'P 1'
#
loop_
_entity.id
_entity.type
_entity.pdbx_description
1 polymer ?
#
loop_
_entity_poly.entity_id
_entity_poly.type
_entity_poly.pdbx_seq_one_letter_code
_entity_poly.pdbx_strand_id
1 'polypeptide(L)'
;MKNLGFALYGALLSALLVVINGIAAVQSIGHRSGAVFNLNNDVVGVKTVQVPVLMLLASAVISCALFYAVTAGLRTQPSSLPVVSVISFIVVTCALVAGSFFLEGGRSTGSGIVVGVLPGWRGWLEEGGSSLATLTILVFSIGILGKTLLARFRRNETIISPRLPARAEQARS
;
A
#
# COMPACT_ATOMS: atom_id res chain seq x y z
N MET A 1 -2.41 16.64 -18.22
CA MET A 1 -3.45 15.59 -18.10
C MET A 1 -2.89 14.19 -17.85
N LYS A 2 -1.88 13.71 -18.59
CA LYS A 2 -1.32 12.34 -18.39
C LYS A 2 -0.85 12.06 -16.95
N ASN A 3 -0.10 12.98 -16.33
CA ASN A 3 0.38 12.83 -14.95
C ASN A 3 -0.76 12.71 -13.91
N LEU A 4 -1.88 13.42 -14.12
CA LEU A 4 -3.04 13.36 -13.24
C LEU A 4 -3.70 11.97 -13.29
N GLY A 5 -3.83 11.38 -14.49
CA GLY A 5 -4.36 10.04 -14.64
C GLY A 5 -3.54 8.98 -13.90
N PHE A 6 -2.22 9.07 -13.95
CA PHE A 6 -1.32 8.17 -13.22
C PHE A 6 -1.35 8.40 -11.69
N ALA A 7 -1.45 9.65 -11.24
CA ALA A 7 -1.64 9.95 -9.84
C ALA A 7 -2.96 9.36 -9.32
N LEU A 8 -4.07 9.62 -10.02
CA LEU A 8 -5.39 9.05 -9.69
C LEU A 8 -5.35 7.53 -9.67
N TYR A 9 -4.69 6.89 -10.64
CA TYR A 9 -4.52 5.44 -10.67
C TYR A 9 -3.82 4.93 -9.40
N GLY A 10 -2.69 5.53 -9.02
CA GLY A 10 -1.98 5.16 -7.78
C GLY A 10 -2.81 5.37 -6.51
N ALA A 11 -3.54 6.49 -6.44
CA ALA A 11 -4.44 6.79 -5.34
C ALA A 11 -5.60 5.78 -5.22
N LEU A 12 -6.21 5.41 -6.35
CA LEU A 12 -7.30 4.42 -6.40
C LEU A 12 -6.83 3.04 -5.97
N LEU A 13 -5.66 2.60 -6.43
CA LEU A 13 -5.09 1.32 -6.00
C LEU A 13 -4.76 1.30 -4.49
N SER A 14 -4.30 2.43 -3.95
CA SER A 14 -4.06 2.60 -2.51
C SER A 14 -5.36 2.49 -1.71
N ALA A 15 -6.41 3.21 -2.12
CA ALA A 15 -7.71 3.15 -1.47
C ALA A 15 -8.29 1.72 -1.52
N LEU A 16 -8.19 1.05 -2.69
CA LEU A 16 -8.63 -0.33 -2.84
C LEU A 16 -7.87 -1.29 -1.91
N LEU A 17 -6.56 -1.11 -1.79
CA LEU A 17 -5.73 -1.93 -0.90
C LEU A 17 -6.21 -1.84 0.55
N VAL A 18 -6.34 -0.61 1.06
CA VAL A 18 -6.73 -0.36 2.45
C VAL A 18 -8.14 -0.89 2.72
N VAL A 19 -9.10 -0.63 1.83
CA VAL A 19 -10.49 -1.09 2.00
C VAL A 19 -10.58 -2.61 2.01
N ILE A 20 -9.94 -3.29 1.04
CA ILE A 20 -10.00 -4.75 0.96
C ILE A 20 -9.34 -5.40 2.18
N ASN A 21 -8.16 -4.90 2.59
CA ASN A 21 -7.50 -5.41 3.79
C ASN A 21 -8.29 -5.11 5.06
N GLY A 22 -9.00 -3.98 5.11
CA GLY A 22 -9.90 -3.63 6.20
C GLY A 22 -11.08 -4.59 6.31
N ILE A 23 -11.77 -4.85 5.19
CA ILE A 23 -12.87 -5.82 5.14
C ILE A 23 -12.36 -7.21 5.58
N ALA A 24 -11.24 -7.67 5.03
CA ALA A 24 -10.66 -8.97 5.37
C ALA A 24 -10.25 -9.05 6.84
N ALA A 25 -9.72 -7.95 7.42
CA ALA A 25 -9.36 -7.87 8.83
C ALA A 25 -10.59 -7.96 9.74
N VAL A 26 -11.64 -7.17 9.49
CA VAL A 26 -12.89 -7.20 10.25
C VAL A 26 -13.52 -8.59 10.23
N GLN A 27 -13.56 -9.22 9.06
CA GLN A 27 -14.12 -10.56 8.91
C GLN A 27 -13.23 -11.62 9.60
N SER A 28 -11.91 -11.48 9.52
CA SER A 28 -10.96 -12.33 10.26
C SER A 28 -11.15 -12.23 11.78
N ILE A 29 -11.39 -11.02 12.30
CA ILE A 29 -11.74 -10.79 13.71
C ILE A 29 -13.05 -11.49 14.06
N GLY A 30 -14.08 -11.36 13.21
CA GLY A 30 -15.36 -12.05 13.37
C GLY A 30 -15.19 -13.57 13.45
N HIS A 31 -14.47 -14.17 12.52
CA HIS A 31 -14.21 -15.61 12.53
C HIS A 31 -13.47 -16.09 13.79
N ARG A 32 -12.57 -15.28 14.34
CA ARG A 32 -11.86 -15.58 15.60
C ARG A 32 -12.73 -15.40 16.84
N SER A 33 -13.71 -14.50 16.80
CA SER A 33 -14.66 -14.28 17.90
C SER A 33 -15.94 -15.12 17.78
N GLY A 34 -16.09 -15.86 16.67
CA GLY A 34 -17.32 -16.59 16.36
C GLY A 34 -18.46 -15.69 15.84
N ALA A 35 -18.22 -14.40 15.60
CA ALA A 35 -19.20 -13.50 15.00
C ALA A 35 -19.11 -13.50 13.46
N VAL A 36 -20.24 -13.44 12.79
CA VAL A 36 -20.31 -13.20 11.34
C VAL A 36 -20.80 -11.79 11.13
N PHE A 37 -20.00 -10.97 10.44
CA PHE A 37 -20.33 -9.58 10.16
C PHE A 37 -20.86 -9.40 8.72
N ASN A 38 -21.85 -8.54 8.52
CA ASN A 38 -22.18 -8.02 7.18
C ASN A 38 -21.19 -6.91 6.76
N LEU A 39 -21.37 -6.32 5.58
CA LEU A 39 -20.54 -5.21 5.10
C LEU A 39 -20.75 -3.89 5.87
N ASN A 40 -21.87 -3.72 6.57
CA ASN A 40 -22.05 -2.59 7.48
C ASN A 40 -21.34 -2.81 8.83
N ASN A 41 -20.67 -3.96 8.97
CA ASN A 41 -20.05 -4.47 10.17
C ASN A 41 -21.06 -4.80 11.30
N ASP A 42 -22.33 -5.05 10.97
CA ASP A 42 -23.30 -5.57 11.92
C ASP A 42 -23.15 -7.08 12.07
N VAL A 43 -23.36 -7.58 13.29
CA VAL A 43 -23.40 -9.04 13.55
C VAL A 43 -24.68 -9.61 12.94
N VAL A 44 -24.53 -10.50 11.97
CA VAL A 44 -25.64 -11.19 11.29
C VAL A 44 -25.77 -12.66 11.71
N GLY A 45 -24.80 -13.18 12.46
CA GLY A 45 -24.86 -14.55 12.96
C GLY A 45 -23.69 -14.90 13.85
N VAL A 46 -23.79 -16.06 14.48
CA VAL A 46 -22.73 -16.65 15.31
C VAL A 46 -22.35 -18.00 14.71
N LYS A 47 -21.05 -18.25 14.59
CA LYS A 47 -20.46 -19.50 14.09
C LYS A 47 -19.38 -19.98 15.05
N THR A 48 -18.96 -21.24 14.87
CA THR A 48 -17.82 -21.78 15.62
C THR A 48 -16.56 -20.99 15.32
N VAL A 49 -15.75 -20.78 16.36
CA VAL A 49 -14.46 -20.09 16.25
C VAL A 49 -13.55 -20.89 15.32
N GLN A 50 -13.04 -20.23 14.29
CA GLN A 50 -12.19 -20.86 13.28
C GLN A 50 -11.05 -19.92 12.89
N VAL A 51 -9.92 -20.51 12.48
CA VAL A 51 -8.84 -19.75 11.88
C VAL A 51 -9.31 -19.26 10.50
N PRO A 52 -9.25 -17.94 10.21
CA PRO A 52 -9.79 -17.37 8.97
C PRO A 52 -8.83 -17.55 7.79
N VAL A 53 -8.47 -18.80 7.48
CA VAL A 53 -7.47 -19.13 6.44
C VAL A 53 -7.86 -18.55 5.08
N LEU A 54 -9.15 -18.60 4.72
CA LEU A 54 -9.63 -18.08 3.45
C LEU A 54 -9.48 -16.56 3.34
N MET A 55 -9.78 -15.82 4.42
CA MET A 55 -9.63 -14.35 4.45
C MET A 55 -8.17 -13.94 4.34
N LEU A 56 -7.28 -14.66 5.02
CA LEU A 56 -5.84 -14.43 4.96
C LEU A 56 -5.28 -14.70 3.55
N LEU A 57 -5.70 -15.80 2.92
CA LEU A 57 -5.31 -16.12 1.53
C LEU A 57 -5.86 -15.08 0.55
N ALA A 58 -7.12 -14.66 0.69
CA ALA A 58 -7.72 -13.64 -0.15
C ALA A 58 -6.97 -12.30 -0.04
N SER A 59 -6.67 -11.85 1.18
CA SER A 59 -5.88 -10.63 1.41
C SER A 59 -4.49 -10.74 0.77
N ALA A 60 -3.80 -11.88 0.92
CA ALA A 60 -2.48 -12.09 0.32
C ALA A 60 -2.52 -12.05 -1.21
N VAL A 61 -3.47 -12.77 -1.83
CA VAL A 61 -3.61 -12.82 -3.30
C VAL A 61 -3.94 -11.44 -3.87
N ILE A 62 -4.89 -10.72 -3.26
CA ILE A 62 -5.29 -9.39 -3.73
C ILE A 62 -4.16 -8.38 -3.54
N SER A 63 -3.46 -8.45 -2.41
CA SER A 63 -2.29 -7.63 -2.12
C SER A 63 -1.20 -7.81 -3.18
N CYS A 64 -0.91 -9.07 -3.55
CA CYS A 64 0.03 -9.38 -4.62
C CYS A 64 -0.46 -8.85 -5.98
N ALA A 65 -1.75 -8.98 -6.30
CA ALA A 65 -2.32 -8.47 -7.54
C ALA A 65 -2.24 -6.94 -7.63
N LEU A 66 -2.55 -6.23 -6.54
CA LEU A 66 -2.44 -4.78 -6.45
C LEU A 66 -1.00 -4.30 -6.57
N PHE A 67 -0.08 -4.97 -5.87
CA PHE A 67 1.35 -4.68 -5.99
C PHE A 67 1.86 -4.90 -7.42
N TYR A 68 1.42 -5.99 -8.06
CA TYR A 68 1.70 -6.23 -9.48
C TYR A 68 1.10 -5.11 -10.36
N ALA A 69 -0.12 -4.66 -10.11
CA ALA A 69 -0.75 -3.59 -10.87
C ALA A 69 -0.01 -2.24 -10.76
N VAL A 70 0.50 -1.91 -9.57
CA VAL A 70 1.35 -0.73 -9.34
C VAL A 70 2.69 -0.86 -10.07
N THR A 71 3.30 -2.04 -10.04
CA THR A 71 4.65 -2.28 -10.58
C THR A 71 4.68 -2.62 -12.08
N ALA A 72 3.63 -3.20 -12.64
CA ALA A 72 3.50 -3.46 -14.06
C ALA A 72 3.46 -2.14 -14.86
N GLY A 73 2.84 -1.09 -14.28
CA GLY A 73 2.88 0.25 -14.83
C GLY A 73 4.29 0.84 -14.95
N LEU A 74 5.25 0.39 -14.13
CA LEU A 74 6.67 0.78 -14.22
C LEU A 74 7.40 0.15 -15.40
N ARG A 75 6.93 -1.00 -15.91
CA ARG A 75 7.64 -1.75 -16.97
C ARG A 75 7.26 -1.33 -18.38
N THR A 76 6.07 -0.77 -18.59
CA THR A 76 5.47 -0.61 -19.93
C THR A 76 5.50 0.82 -20.49
N GLN A 77 5.97 1.81 -19.74
CA GLN A 77 5.86 3.23 -20.12
C GLN A 77 7.22 3.97 -20.05
N PRO A 78 7.46 4.97 -20.91
CA PRO A 78 8.65 5.82 -20.86
C PRO A 78 8.72 6.60 -19.53
N SER A 79 9.96 6.89 -19.13
CA SER A 79 10.45 6.88 -17.75
C SER A 79 9.71 7.75 -16.70
N SER A 80 9.07 8.87 -16.99
CA SER A 80 8.57 9.78 -15.94
C SER A 80 7.20 9.41 -15.35
N LEU A 81 6.31 8.84 -16.16
CA LEU A 81 4.90 8.63 -15.80
C LEU A 81 4.64 7.55 -14.72
N PRO A 82 5.39 6.43 -14.68
CA PRO A 82 5.14 5.40 -13.67
C PRO A 82 5.55 5.80 -12.25
N VAL A 83 6.53 6.69 -12.14
CA VAL A 83 7.01 7.19 -10.84
C VAL A 83 5.91 7.95 -10.11
N VAL A 84 5.11 8.72 -10.85
CA VAL A 84 3.97 9.47 -10.29
C VAL A 84 2.93 8.53 -9.67
N SER A 85 2.65 7.38 -10.30
CA SER A 85 1.70 6.40 -9.78
C SER A 85 2.18 5.80 -8.46
N VAL A 86 3.45 5.41 -8.40
CA VAL A 86 4.06 4.80 -7.21
C VAL A 86 4.14 5.81 -6.07
N ILE A 87 4.54 7.04 -6.35
CA ILE A 87 4.54 8.13 -5.35
C ILE A 87 3.13 8.36 -4.84
N SER A 88 2.15 8.51 -5.73
CA SER A 88 0.76 8.74 -5.31
C SER A 88 0.22 7.57 -4.49
N PHE A 89 0.53 6.33 -4.87
CA PHE A 89 0.18 5.14 -4.09
C PHE A 89 0.78 5.19 -2.69
N ILE A 90 2.07 5.49 -2.55
CA ILE A 90 2.75 5.58 -1.25
C ILE A 90 2.16 6.70 -0.41
N VAL A 91 2.04 7.91 -0.96
CA VAL A 91 1.54 9.08 -0.24
C VAL A 91 0.11 8.85 0.26
N VAL A 92 -0.79 8.35 -0.61
CA VAL A 92 -2.17 8.07 -0.23
C VAL A 92 -2.24 6.92 0.77
N THR A 93 -1.42 5.88 0.63
CA THR A 93 -1.39 4.76 1.60
C THR A 93 -0.91 5.26 2.96
N CYS A 94 0.15 6.05 3.01
CA CYS A 94 0.62 6.70 4.25
C CYS A 94 -0.46 7.58 4.87
N ALA A 95 -1.17 8.38 4.07
CA ALA A 95 -2.25 9.23 4.56
C ALA A 95 -3.41 8.42 5.14
N LEU A 96 -3.80 7.33 4.47
CA LEU A 96 -4.85 6.42 4.95
C LEU A 96 -4.42 5.71 6.24
N VAL A 97 -3.20 5.16 6.28
CA VAL A 97 -2.63 4.50 7.47
C VAL A 97 -2.53 5.47 8.65
N ALA A 98 -1.99 6.67 8.43
CA ALA A 98 -1.94 7.71 9.47
C ALA A 98 -3.35 8.09 9.93
N GLY A 99 -4.29 8.25 8.99
CA GLY A 99 -5.71 8.48 9.27
C GLY A 99 -6.30 7.40 10.18
N SER A 100 -5.99 6.12 9.94
CA SER A 100 -6.43 5.01 10.80
C SER A 100 -5.96 5.20 12.25
N PHE A 101 -4.68 5.55 12.46
CA PHE A 101 -4.15 5.79 13.81
C PHE A 101 -4.77 7.02 14.49
N PHE A 102 -5.06 8.09 13.74
CA PHE A 102 -5.75 9.26 14.30
C PHE A 102 -7.18 8.94 14.72
N LEU A 103 -7.87 8.08 13.95
CA LEU A 103 -9.22 7.63 14.30
C LEU A 103 -9.22 6.69 15.53
N GLU A 104 -8.16 5.90 15.70
CA GLU A 104 -7.97 4.99 16.83
C GLU A 104 -7.58 5.71 18.12
N GLY A 105 -6.67 6.70 18.04
CA GLY A 105 -6.18 7.47 19.19
C GLY A 105 -7.24 8.35 19.89
N GLY A 106 -8.42 8.50 19.29
CA GLY A 106 -9.59 9.14 19.93
C GLY A 106 -10.32 8.26 20.94
N ARG A 107 -9.93 6.98 21.11
CA ARG A 107 -10.59 6.04 22.04
C ARG A 107 -9.77 5.87 23.32
N SER A 108 -10.40 6.11 24.46
CA SER A 108 -9.85 5.70 25.76
C SER A 108 -9.68 4.17 25.77
N THR A 109 -8.54 3.73 26.29
CA THR A 109 -7.98 2.37 26.39
C THR A 109 -8.85 1.32 27.11
N GLY A 110 -10.16 1.52 27.26
CA GLY A 110 -11.07 0.69 28.05
C GLY A 110 -12.02 -0.23 27.27
N SER A 111 -12.08 -0.18 25.94
CA SER A 111 -13.02 -1.02 25.17
C SER A 111 -12.35 -2.23 24.53
N GLY A 112 -11.91 -3.16 25.38
CA GLY A 112 -11.59 -4.52 24.95
C GLY A 112 -12.85 -5.20 24.41
N ILE A 113 -12.87 -5.46 23.10
CA ILE A 113 -13.61 -6.54 22.42
C ILE A 113 -15.08 -6.73 22.89
N VAL A 114 -15.84 -5.69 23.22
CA VAL A 114 -17.28 -5.84 23.49
C VAL A 114 -18.03 -4.57 23.07
N VAL A 115 -18.80 -4.71 21.98
CA VAL A 115 -19.95 -3.89 21.55
C VAL A 115 -19.64 -2.47 21.03
N GLY A 116 -19.84 -2.31 19.71
CA GLY A 116 -19.83 -1.02 19.02
C GLY A 116 -18.94 -1.05 17.78
N VAL A 117 -19.22 -2.00 16.88
CA VAL A 117 -18.52 -2.12 15.61
C VAL A 117 -18.71 -0.81 14.86
N LEU A 118 -17.61 -0.16 14.49
CA LEU A 118 -17.71 1.13 13.81
C LEU A 118 -18.50 0.96 12.51
N PRO A 119 -19.34 1.93 12.14
CA PRO A 119 -20.21 1.82 10.97
C PRO A 119 -19.38 1.60 9.71
N GLY A 120 -19.60 0.45 9.06
CA GLY A 120 -19.12 0.08 7.73
C GLY A 120 -17.70 0.56 7.41
N TRP A 121 -17.62 1.55 6.52
CA TRP A 121 -16.37 2.08 5.95
C TRP A 121 -15.35 2.55 6.98
N ARG A 122 -15.79 3.02 8.15
CA ARG A 122 -14.88 3.52 9.19
C ARG A 122 -14.10 2.37 9.84
N GLY A 123 -14.78 1.26 10.14
CA GLY A 123 -14.12 0.06 10.65
C GLY A 123 -13.12 -0.53 9.65
N TRP A 124 -13.43 -0.45 8.35
CA TRP A 124 -12.51 -0.91 7.31
C TRP A 124 -11.26 -0.04 7.23
N LEU A 125 -11.38 1.28 7.36
CA LEU A 125 -10.21 2.15 7.36
C LEU A 125 -9.35 1.93 8.59
N GLU A 126 -9.95 1.86 9.78
CA GLU A 126 -9.23 1.65 11.04
C GLU A 126 -8.44 0.33 11.01
N GLU A 127 -9.09 -0.79 10.69
CA GLU A 127 -8.45 -2.11 10.64
C GLU A 127 -7.57 -2.32 9.39
N GLY A 128 -7.93 -1.70 8.27
CA GLY A 128 -7.22 -1.84 7.00
C GLY A 128 -5.87 -1.14 6.99
N GLY A 129 -5.77 0.02 7.66
CA GLY A 129 -4.53 0.77 7.79
C GLY A 129 -3.55 0.18 8.81
N SER A 130 -4.06 -0.43 9.88
CA SER A 130 -3.24 -1.09 10.91
C SER A 130 -2.82 -2.53 10.53
N SER A 131 -3.42 -3.10 9.48
CA SER A 131 -3.09 -4.44 9.01
C SER A 131 -1.62 -4.58 8.59
N LEU A 132 -0.97 -5.64 9.11
CA LEU A 132 0.40 -6.03 8.74
C LEU A 132 0.57 -6.22 7.22
N ALA A 133 -0.48 -6.67 6.52
CA ALA A 133 -0.44 -6.83 5.06
C ALA A 133 -0.23 -5.47 4.36
N THR A 134 -1.02 -4.46 4.74
CA THR A 134 -0.92 -3.10 4.22
C THR A 134 0.46 -2.50 4.49
N LEU A 135 0.98 -2.63 5.71
CA LEU A 135 2.32 -2.15 6.09
C LEU A 135 3.43 -2.86 5.29
N THR A 136 3.32 -4.17 5.10
CA THR A 136 4.30 -4.96 4.34
C THR A 136 4.37 -4.48 2.89
N ILE A 137 3.22 -4.29 2.24
CA ILE A 137 3.13 -3.81 0.86
C ILE A 137 3.68 -2.39 0.73
N LEU A 138 3.40 -1.53 1.72
CA LEU A 138 3.94 -0.18 1.77
C LEU A 138 5.47 -0.19 1.78
N VAL A 139 6.09 -1.00 2.65
CA VAL A 139 7.54 -1.17 2.73
C VAL A 139 8.13 -1.68 1.41
N PHE A 140 7.53 -2.71 0.81
CA PHE A 140 7.99 -3.20 -0.49
C PHE A 140 7.89 -2.15 -1.60
N SER A 141 6.81 -1.36 -1.60
CA SER A 141 6.57 -0.31 -2.60
C SER A 141 7.61 0.81 -2.47
N ILE A 142 7.93 1.22 -1.25
CA ILE A 142 9.01 2.20 -0.97
C ILE A 142 10.36 1.64 -1.43
N GLY A 143 10.66 0.37 -1.14
CA GLY A 143 11.92 -0.26 -1.55
C GLY A 143 12.11 -0.29 -3.07
N ILE A 144 11.06 -0.62 -3.83
CA ILE A 144 11.11 -0.61 -5.30
C ILE A 144 11.27 0.81 -5.84
N LEU A 145 10.53 1.77 -5.28
CA LEU A 145 10.65 3.17 -5.68
C LEU A 145 12.08 3.68 -5.46
N GLY A 146 12.65 3.42 -4.28
CA GLY A 146 14.02 3.79 -3.93
C GLY A 146 15.05 3.22 -4.90
N LYS A 147 14.97 1.91 -5.19
CA LYS A 147 15.85 1.26 -6.19
C LYS A 147 15.71 1.90 -7.58
N THR A 148 14.49 2.20 -8.00
CA THR A 148 14.22 2.79 -9.32
C THR A 148 14.76 4.21 -9.44
N LEU A 149 14.62 5.02 -8.39
CA LEU A 149 15.14 6.39 -8.36
C LEU A 149 16.68 6.40 -8.30
N LEU A 150 17.28 5.57 -7.44
CA LEU A 150 18.75 5.45 -7.35
C LEU A 150 19.38 5.02 -8.68
N ALA A 151 18.78 4.06 -9.38
CA ALA A 151 19.24 3.64 -10.70
C ALA A 151 19.23 4.79 -11.72
N ARG A 152 18.27 5.71 -11.61
CA ARG A 152 18.19 6.90 -12.48
C ARG A 152 19.25 7.94 -12.16
N PHE A 153 19.46 8.23 -10.88
CA PHE A 153 20.51 9.18 -10.47
C PHE A 153 21.89 8.72 -10.95
N ARG A 154 22.24 7.44 -10.76
CA ARG A 154 23.50 6.86 -11.28
C ARG A 154 23.63 6.97 -12.81
N ARG A 155 22.54 6.82 -13.55
CA ARG A 155 22.54 6.92 -15.02
C ARG A 155 22.72 8.37 -15.50
N ASN A 156 22.28 9.36 -14.73
CA ASN A 156 22.48 10.76 -15.08
C ASN A 156 23.91 11.25 -14.78
N GLU A 157 24.55 10.76 -13.71
CA GLU A 157 25.95 11.07 -13.40
C GLU A 157 26.94 10.58 -14.47
N THR A 158 26.62 9.44 -15.10
CA THR A 158 27.44 8.87 -16.20
C THR A 158 27.34 9.65 -17.51
N ILE A 159 26.29 10.45 -17.70
CA ILE A 159 26.10 11.29 -18.90
C ILE A 159 26.83 12.63 -18.75
N ILE A 160 26.94 13.16 -17.52
CA ILE A 160 27.50 14.49 -17.24
C ILE A 160 29.01 14.45 -17.01
N SER A 161 29.62 13.28 -16.82
CA SER A 161 31.07 13.10 -16.84
C SER A 161 31.53 12.67 -18.24
N PRO A 162 31.67 13.58 -19.23
CA PRO A 162 32.43 13.22 -20.41
C PRO A 162 33.81 12.86 -19.91
N ARG A 163 34.25 11.62 -20.18
CA ARG A 163 35.65 11.23 -20.02
C ARG A 163 36.47 12.35 -20.64
N LEU A 164 37.13 13.15 -19.81
CA LEU A 164 38.16 14.07 -20.27
C LEU A 164 39.09 13.18 -21.10
N PRO A 165 39.17 13.37 -22.44
CA PRO A 165 40.05 12.55 -23.23
C PRO A 165 41.44 12.71 -22.61
N ALA A 166 42.09 11.58 -22.35
CA ALA A 166 43.47 11.47 -21.88
C ALA A 166 44.44 12.02 -22.95
N ARG A 167 44.26 13.29 -23.32
CA ARG A 167 44.95 14.02 -24.38
C ARG A 167 46.06 14.91 -23.82
N ALA A 168 46.36 14.80 -22.52
CA ALA A 168 47.47 15.50 -21.89
C ALA A 168 48.80 14.74 -22.00
N GLU A 169 48.80 13.48 -22.44
CA GLU A 169 50.01 12.64 -22.46
C GLU A 169 50.71 12.57 -23.83
N GLN A 170 50.09 13.08 -24.90
CA GLN A 170 50.69 13.15 -26.25
C GLN A 170 51.35 14.49 -26.59
N ALA A 171 51.42 15.45 -25.65
CA ALA A 171 52.09 16.74 -25.87
C ALA A 171 53.52 16.79 -25.27
N ARG A 172 54.10 15.64 -24.88
CA ARG A 172 55.43 15.57 -24.26
C ARG A 172 56.41 14.59 -24.93
N SER A 173 56.13 14.09 -26.13
CA SER A 173 57.10 13.33 -26.95
C SER A 173 57.52 14.11 -28.19
#